data_AF-A0A2W6S1Y7-F1
#
_entry.id   AF-A0A2W6S1Y7-F1
#
_cell.length_a   1.000
_cell.length_b   1.000
_cell.length_c   1.000
_cell.angle_alpha   90.00
_cell.angle_beta   90.00
_cell.angle_gamma   90.00
#
_symmetry.space_group_name_H-M   'P 1'
#
loop_
_entity.id
_entity.type
_entity.pdbx_description
1 polymer ?
#
loop_
_entity_poly.entity_id
_entity_poly.type
_entity_poly.pdbx_seq_one_letter_code
_entity_poly.pdbx_strand_id
1 'polypeptide(L)'
;MDRQFFLPTDYISCTDPTYYDDTAIHDDGVLFQPEIMPLAELLLAGTSRKRLVDVGTGNGSKLAGAMAQYKLGIDYGSNLDHCRSEHGNAAEWFECDLGQAIPQHLLETIGSDDVLVCSDVIEHLPDPRPLLDFLRSAYARGALVITSTPERILVRGSDHMGPPPNPAHVREWSLPEYRSMLCSAGLPPLFIGLTINNDRDRLLRTIVSVHEPRLQAKFVPAEKRPLAIISTFNEADIIEEVVERWIHQGCDIHVLDNWSTDATWKQLEQLAVRFGSHMVLERFPADEPSRGSWIDILTRKEEIAFCHKGRWIIHSDADEIRTASFCSLNISDACHQVEMAGWNRIDFTVLNHRPINNGPFLTGDALGALPHFEFGTKPGHFIQKKAWLQGQDRIALASSGGHEAQFAGAHDCPYKFVLHHFPLRSVEHAKRKILRERYPRWSEEEFDKMGWHHHYDDMDGHEMIWNVNKLAILDAGWWERHGLPIISGLRR
;
A
#
# COMPACT_ATOMS: atom_id res chain seq x y z
N MET A 1 -29.41 -3.29 -15.01
CA MET A 1 -29.21 -1.86 -14.76
C MET A 1 -28.30 -1.37 -15.87
N ASP A 2 -28.88 -0.74 -16.87
CA ASP A 2 -28.11 0.02 -17.87
C ASP A 2 -28.39 1.49 -17.55
N ARG A 3 -27.70 2.00 -16.52
CA ARG A 3 -27.71 3.41 -16.13
C ARG A 3 -26.49 4.00 -16.79
N GLN A 4 -26.69 4.90 -17.76
CA GLN A 4 -25.64 5.51 -18.58
C GLN A 4 -24.40 5.87 -17.73
N PHE A 5 -23.33 5.07 -17.86
CA PHE A 5 -22.04 5.23 -17.17
C PHE A 5 -22.10 5.35 -15.63
N PHE A 6 -23.09 4.73 -14.98
CA PHE A 6 -23.21 4.64 -13.51
C PHE A 6 -23.38 5.98 -12.77
N LEU A 7 -23.83 7.02 -13.48
CA LEU A 7 -24.15 8.33 -12.89
C LEU A 7 -25.56 8.34 -12.26
N PRO A 8 -25.88 9.36 -11.43
CA PRO A 8 -27.23 9.56 -10.91
C PRO A 8 -28.23 9.75 -12.04
N THR A 9 -29.49 9.36 -11.80
CA THR A 9 -30.57 9.44 -12.79
C THR A 9 -30.76 10.85 -13.36
N ASP A 10 -30.61 11.87 -12.52
CA ASP A 10 -30.85 13.27 -12.88
C ASP A 10 -29.56 13.98 -13.34
N TYR A 11 -28.49 13.23 -13.62
CA TYR A 11 -27.23 13.82 -14.07
C TYR A 11 -27.34 14.36 -15.50
N ILE A 12 -26.88 15.59 -15.70
CA ILE A 12 -26.86 16.30 -16.98
C ILE A 12 -25.42 16.31 -17.49
N SER A 13 -25.15 15.62 -18.61
CA SER A 13 -23.84 15.69 -19.28
C SER A 13 -23.74 16.95 -20.15
N CYS A 14 -22.52 17.49 -20.34
CA CYS A 14 -22.28 18.48 -21.38
C CYS A 14 -22.38 17.81 -22.76
N THR A 15 -23.16 18.38 -23.69
CA THR A 15 -23.39 17.79 -25.02
C THR A 15 -22.45 18.30 -26.10
N ASP A 16 -21.72 19.38 -25.83
CA ASP A 16 -20.82 20.05 -26.77
C ASP A 16 -19.55 20.50 -26.03
N PRO A 17 -18.69 19.56 -25.60
CA PRO A 17 -17.48 19.90 -24.85
C PRO A 17 -16.47 20.62 -25.74
N THR A 18 -15.80 21.62 -25.19
CA THR A 18 -14.65 22.23 -25.87
C THR A 18 -13.47 21.27 -25.87
N TYR A 19 -12.73 21.20 -26.98
CA TYR A 19 -11.47 20.47 -27.01
C TYR A 19 -10.52 20.98 -25.92
N TYR A 20 -9.92 20.08 -25.15
CA TYR A 20 -8.94 20.42 -24.12
C TYR A 20 -7.55 20.54 -24.74
N ASP A 21 -7.17 21.78 -25.04
CA ASP A 21 -5.82 22.12 -25.51
C ASP A 21 -4.89 22.37 -24.31
N ASP A 22 -3.99 21.43 -24.06
CA ASP A 22 -3.02 21.43 -22.94
C ASP A 22 -1.71 22.13 -23.31
N THR A 23 -1.62 22.72 -24.52
CA THR A 23 -0.42 23.44 -24.99
C THR A 23 -0.35 24.87 -24.49
N ALA A 24 -1.48 25.43 -24.04
CA ALA A 24 -1.51 26.77 -23.47
C ALA A 24 -0.66 26.79 -22.19
N ILE A 25 0.37 27.64 -22.16
CA ILE A 25 1.20 27.84 -20.96
C ILE A 25 0.28 28.23 -19.81
N HIS A 26 0.04 27.31 -18.88
CA HIS A 26 -0.57 27.61 -17.60
C HIS A 26 0.47 28.41 -16.80
N ASP A 27 0.34 29.74 -16.87
CA ASP A 27 1.28 30.76 -16.35
C ASP A 27 1.42 30.75 -14.81
N ASP A 28 0.86 29.75 -14.11
CA ASP A 28 0.84 29.63 -12.66
C ASP A 28 1.75 28.53 -12.09
N GLY A 29 2.41 27.74 -12.95
CA GLY A 29 3.41 26.74 -12.54
C GLY A 29 2.87 25.58 -11.70
N VAL A 30 1.55 25.35 -11.74
CA VAL A 30 0.88 24.29 -10.97
C VAL A 30 0.95 22.96 -11.71
N LEU A 31 1.46 21.93 -11.04
CA LEU A 31 1.43 20.56 -11.55
C LEU A 31 0.15 19.85 -11.09
N PHE A 32 -0.73 19.54 -12.04
CA PHE A 32 -1.92 18.74 -11.80
C PHE A 32 -1.60 17.25 -11.67
N GLN A 33 -2.23 16.59 -10.71
CA GLN A 33 -2.09 15.16 -10.38
C GLN A 33 -0.62 14.70 -10.21
N PRO A 34 0.17 15.36 -9.35
CA PRO A 34 1.62 15.19 -9.28
C PRO A 34 2.06 13.79 -8.81
N GLU A 35 1.16 12.97 -8.22
CA GLU A 35 1.49 11.62 -7.74
C GLU A 35 1.36 10.52 -8.81
N ILE A 36 0.69 10.79 -9.95
CA ILE A 36 0.35 9.75 -10.94
C ILE A 36 1.60 9.23 -11.67
N MET A 37 2.45 10.11 -12.19
CA MET A 37 3.68 9.71 -12.87
C MET A 37 4.69 9.04 -11.91
N PRO A 38 4.97 9.59 -10.71
CA PRO A 38 5.79 8.89 -9.71
C PRO A 38 5.24 7.50 -9.34
N LEU A 39 3.91 7.34 -9.21
CA LEU A 39 3.29 6.03 -9.00
C LEU A 39 3.58 5.08 -10.18
N ALA A 40 3.41 5.56 -11.40
CA ALA A 40 3.64 4.77 -12.60
C ALA A 40 5.10 4.30 -12.72
N GLU A 41 6.07 5.16 -12.39
CA GLU A 41 7.49 4.82 -12.38
C GLU A 41 7.85 3.82 -11.29
N LEU A 42 7.33 4.00 -10.07
CA LEU A 42 7.50 3.05 -8.97
C LEU A 42 6.99 1.67 -9.36
N LEU A 43 5.80 1.61 -9.97
CA LEU A 43 5.20 0.36 -10.43
C LEU A 43 5.95 -0.21 -11.63
N LEU A 44 6.39 0.60 -12.60
CA LEU A 44 7.21 0.15 -13.73
C LEU A 44 8.47 -0.58 -13.23
N ALA A 45 9.20 0.06 -12.32
CA ALA A 45 10.42 -0.50 -11.72
C ALA A 45 10.12 -1.76 -10.89
N GLY A 46 9.18 -1.67 -9.94
CA GLY A 46 8.86 -2.77 -9.03
C GLY A 46 8.22 -3.99 -9.72
N THR A 47 7.65 -3.80 -10.91
CA THR A 47 7.03 -4.88 -11.69
C THR A 47 7.94 -5.47 -12.75
N SER A 48 9.16 -4.94 -12.93
CA SER A 48 10.10 -5.28 -14.00
C SER A 48 9.54 -5.08 -15.42
N ARG A 49 8.56 -4.18 -15.56
CA ARG A 49 8.03 -3.74 -16.85
C ARG A 49 8.97 -2.70 -17.48
N LYS A 50 8.88 -2.51 -18.79
CA LYS A 50 9.91 -1.79 -19.56
C LYS A 50 9.43 -0.49 -20.16
N ARG A 51 8.13 -0.39 -20.48
CA ARG A 51 7.60 0.76 -21.20
C ARG A 51 6.46 1.42 -20.44
N LEU A 52 6.51 2.75 -20.41
CA LEU A 52 5.45 3.60 -19.90
C LEU A 52 4.62 4.11 -21.08
N VAL A 53 3.32 3.93 -21.02
CA VAL A 53 2.37 4.36 -22.05
C VAL A 53 1.44 5.40 -21.43
N ASP A 54 1.41 6.60 -21.97
CA ASP A 54 0.54 7.69 -21.51
C ASP A 54 -0.59 7.89 -22.51
N VAL A 55 -1.81 7.58 -22.07
CA VAL A 55 -3.05 7.61 -22.87
C VAL A 55 -3.73 8.94 -22.57
N GLY A 56 -3.83 9.82 -23.58
CA GLY A 56 -4.21 11.22 -23.40
C GLY A 56 -3.06 12.02 -22.80
N THR A 57 -1.90 12.02 -23.46
CA THR A 57 -0.64 12.57 -22.93
C THR A 57 -0.62 14.09 -22.81
N GLY A 58 -1.61 14.79 -23.37
CA GLY A 58 -1.71 16.25 -23.36
C GLY A 58 -0.51 16.87 -24.07
N ASN A 59 0.14 17.85 -23.45
CA ASN A 59 1.38 18.44 -23.99
C ASN A 59 2.61 17.52 -23.89
N GLY A 60 2.49 16.34 -23.27
CA GLY A 60 3.56 15.35 -23.20
C GLY A 60 4.71 15.67 -22.24
N SER A 61 4.68 16.81 -21.54
CA SER A 61 5.76 17.22 -20.63
C SER A 61 5.99 16.20 -19.50
N LYS A 62 4.90 15.66 -18.95
CA LYS A 62 4.94 14.63 -17.90
C LYS A 62 5.64 13.36 -18.36
N LEU A 63 5.25 12.83 -19.52
CA LEU A 63 5.86 11.63 -20.10
C LEU A 63 7.31 11.88 -20.53
N ALA A 64 7.58 13.03 -21.15
CA ALA A 64 8.92 13.41 -21.59
C ALA A 64 9.92 13.44 -20.42
N GLY A 65 9.49 14.01 -19.28
CA GLY A 65 10.27 14.08 -18.04
C GLY A 65 10.39 12.77 -17.25
N ALA A 66 9.64 11.72 -17.62
CA ALA A 66 9.72 10.43 -16.96
C ALA A 66 11.05 9.70 -17.27
N MET A 67 11.55 8.99 -16.27
CA MET A 67 12.78 8.19 -16.24
C MET A 67 12.65 6.87 -16.99
N ALA A 68 11.44 6.46 -17.37
CA ALA A 68 11.20 5.25 -18.15
C ALA A 68 12.03 5.25 -19.45
N GLN A 69 12.71 4.14 -19.74
CA GLN A 69 13.57 4.03 -20.93
C GLN A 69 12.76 4.04 -22.23
N TYR A 70 11.64 3.30 -22.24
CA TYR A 70 10.74 3.23 -23.37
C TYR A 70 9.46 3.95 -23.01
N LYS A 71 9.01 4.84 -23.90
CA LYS A 71 7.87 5.72 -23.68
C LYS A 71 7.01 5.81 -24.94
N LEU A 72 5.71 5.77 -24.77
CA LEU A 72 4.71 5.94 -25.83
C LEU A 72 3.62 6.90 -25.34
N GLY A 73 3.49 8.06 -25.98
CA GLY A 73 2.39 8.99 -25.76
C GLY A 73 1.32 8.81 -26.83
N ILE A 74 0.05 8.76 -26.43
CA ILE A 74 -1.10 8.63 -27.31
C ILE A 74 -1.99 9.86 -27.11
N ASP A 75 -2.21 10.64 -28.17
CA ASP A 75 -3.11 11.79 -28.16
C ASP A 75 -3.50 12.16 -29.60
N TYR A 76 -4.14 13.29 -29.85
CA TYR A 76 -4.43 13.80 -31.19
C TYR A 76 -4.36 15.33 -31.26
N GLY A 77 -4.46 15.87 -32.47
CA GLY A 77 -4.58 17.33 -32.68
C GLY A 77 -3.38 18.13 -32.16
N SER A 78 -3.66 19.34 -31.66
CA SER A 78 -2.63 20.30 -31.24
C SER A 78 -1.74 19.80 -30.10
N ASN A 79 -2.29 18.98 -29.21
CA ASN A 79 -1.54 18.36 -28.11
C ASN A 79 -0.42 17.47 -28.64
N LEU A 80 -0.74 16.59 -29.60
CA LEU A 80 0.24 15.69 -30.19
C LEU A 80 1.24 16.42 -31.09
N ASP A 81 0.80 17.44 -31.82
CA ASP A 81 1.69 18.29 -32.62
C ASP A 81 2.74 18.97 -31.74
N HIS A 82 2.33 19.47 -30.57
CA HIS A 82 3.24 20.02 -29.56
C HIS A 82 4.20 18.97 -28.99
N CYS A 83 3.72 17.77 -28.67
CA CYS A 83 4.58 16.66 -28.24
C CYS A 83 5.69 16.36 -29.26
N ARG A 84 5.32 16.31 -30.54
CA ARG A 84 6.27 16.07 -31.65
C ARG A 84 7.28 17.22 -31.80
N SER A 85 6.87 18.47 -31.59
CA SER A 85 7.75 19.64 -31.72
C SER A 85 8.71 19.81 -30.54
N GLU A 86 8.20 19.78 -29.31
CA GLU A 86 8.97 20.08 -28.09
C GLU A 86 9.66 18.84 -27.49
N HIS A 87 9.10 17.65 -27.75
CA HIS A 87 9.50 16.41 -27.09
C HIS A 87 9.71 15.25 -28.08
N GLY A 88 9.98 15.54 -29.36
CA GLY A 88 10.04 14.53 -30.43
C GLY A 88 11.01 13.36 -30.21
N ASN A 89 12.09 13.55 -29.46
CA ASN A 89 13.05 12.49 -29.13
C ASN A 89 12.82 11.84 -27.75
N ALA A 90 11.84 12.32 -26.98
CA ALA A 90 11.61 11.89 -25.62
C ALA A 90 10.71 10.64 -25.53
N ALA A 91 9.85 10.41 -26.51
CA ALA A 91 8.95 9.26 -26.58
C ALA A 91 8.56 8.96 -28.04
N GLU A 92 7.95 7.79 -28.26
CA GLU A 92 7.14 7.57 -29.45
C GLU A 92 5.79 8.29 -29.28
N TRP A 93 5.32 8.96 -30.33
CA TRP A 93 4.09 9.77 -30.30
C TRP A 93 3.08 9.25 -31.31
N PHE A 94 2.00 8.66 -30.83
CA PHE A 94 0.97 8.00 -31.64
C PHE A 94 -0.32 8.81 -31.70
N GLU A 95 -0.85 9.00 -32.90
CA GLU A 95 -2.06 9.78 -33.14
C GLU A 95 -3.32 8.92 -33.03
N CYS A 96 -4.17 9.22 -32.06
CA CYS A 96 -5.43 8.52 -31.85
C CYS A 96 -6.44 9.41 -31.10
N ASP A 97 -7.60 9.65 -31.70
CA ASP A 97 -8.76 10.21 -31.01
C ASP A 97 -9.39 9.11 -30.12
N LEU A 98 -9.28 9.28 -28.81
CA LEU A 98 -9.75 8.32 -27.80
C LEU A 98 -11.29 8.28 -27.67
N GLY A 99 -12.01 9.22 -28.29
CA GLY A 99 -13.46 9.20 -28.45
C GLY A 99 -13.94 8.34 -29.63
N GLN A 100 -13.03 7.84 -30.46
CA GLN A 100 -13.31 6.99 -31.62
C GLN A 100 -12.78 5.57 -31.43
N ALA A 101 -13.09 4.68 -32.36
CA ALA A 101 -12.57 3.32 -32.36
C ALA A 101 -11.03 3.34 -32.42
N ILE A 102 -10.39 2.81 -31.37
CA ILE A 102 -8.93 2.79 -31.25
C ILE A 102 -8.33 1.75 -32.21
N PRO A 103 -7.29 2.09 -33.00
CA PRO A 103 -6.75 1.19 -34.01
C PRO A 103 -6.20 -0.12 -33.41
N GLN A 104 -6.59 -1.24 -34.02
CA GLN A 104 -6.17 -2.58 -33.57
C GLN A 104 -4.64 -2.76 -33.53
N HIS A 105 -3.91 -2.18 -34.48
CA HIS A 105 -2.45 -2.28 -34.53
C HIS A 105 -1.77 -1.55 -33.37
N LEU A 106 -2.36 -0.47 -32.83
CA LEU A 106 -1.87 0.17 -31.61
C LEU A 106 -2.04 -0.77 -30.42
N LEU A 107 -3.26 -1.32 -30.24
CA LEU A 107 -3.56 -2.26 -29.17
C LEU A 107 -2.63 -3.48 -29.21
N GLU A 108 -2.30 -3.99 -30.39
CA GLU A 108 -1.39 -5.13 -30.59
C GLU A 108 0.04 -4.86 -30.08
N THR A 109 0.45 -3.60 -29.98
CA THR A 109 1.74 -3.24 -29.36
C THR A 109 1.73 -3.27 -27.83
N ILE A 110 0.56 -3.29 -27.17
CA ILE A 110 0.44 -3.11 -25.70
C ILE A 110 0.19 -4.41 -24.94
N GLY A 111 1.11 -4.85 -24.08
CA GLY A 111 0.99 -6.10 -23.34
C GLY A 111 1.65 -6.09 -21.96
N SER A 112 2.13 -7.26 -21.54
CA SER A 112 2.62 -7.50 -20.18
C SER A 112 3.83 -6.65 -19.75
N ASP A 113 4.58 -6.10 -20.71
CA ASP A 113 5.76 -5.26 -20.46
C ASP A 113 5.41 -3.78 -20.24
N ASP A 114 4.12 -3.42 -20.28
CA ASP A 114 3.64 -2.03 -20.26
C ASP A 114 2.95 -1.62 -18.95
N VAL A 115 3.25 -0.40 -18.50
CA VAL A 115 2.44 0.35 -17.54
C VAL A 115 1.69 1.43 -18.32
N LEU A 116 0.37 1.39 -18.31
CA LEU A 116 -0.51 2.37 -18.94
C LEU A 116 -1.00 3.37 -17.89
N VAL A 117 -0.87 4.65 -18.20
CA VAL A 117 -1.44 5.77 -17.46
C VAL A 117 -2.53 6.39 -18.32
N CYS A 118 -3.72 6.56 -17.76
CA CYS A 118 -4.85 7.26 -18.39
C CYS A 118 -5.39 8.26 -17.38
N SER A 119 -4.83 9.46 -17.37
CA SER A 119 -5.06 10.47 -16.33
C SER A 119 -5.78 11.68 -16.91
N ASP A 120 -6.94 12.05 -16.35
CA ASP A 120 -7.68 13.26 -16.76
C ASP A 120 -8.13 13.22 -18.24
N VAL A 121 -8.68 12.08 -18.68
CA VAL A 121 -9.10 11.85 -20.06
C VAL A 121 -10.58 11.52 -20.19
N ILE A 122 -11.07 10.59 -19.37
CA ILE A 122 -12.39 9.95 -19.53
C ILE A 122 -13.56 10.94 -19.36
N GLU A 123 -13.38 11.97 -18.55
CA GLU A 123 -14.30 13.09 -18.32
C GLU A 123 -14.47 13.97 -19.55
N HIS A 124 -13.51 14.00 -20.48
CA HIS A 124 -13.55 14.81 -21.69
C HIS A 124 -14.27 14.12 -22.85
N LEU A 125 -14.54 12.82 -22.75
CA LEU A 125 -15.07 12.03 -23.86
C LEU A 125 -16.60 12.06 -23.90
N PRO A 126 -17.24 12.48 -25.02
CA PRO A 126 -18.69 12.36 -25.19
C PRO A 126 -19.18 10.92 -24.99
N ASP A 127 -18.44 9.96 -25.56
CA ASP A 127 -18.60 8.53 -25.37
C ASP A 127 -17.30 7.89 -24.87
N PRO A 128 -17.21 7.46 -23.60
CA PRO A 128 -16.01 6.86 -23.04
C PRO A 128 -15.84 5.37 -23.37
N ARG A 129 -16.79 4.73 -24.08
CA ARG A 129 -16.74 3.28 -24.35
C ARG A 129 -15.50 2.85 -25.14
N PRO A 130 -15.06 3.54 -26.21
CA PRO A 130 -13.85 3.14 -26.93
C PRO A 130 -12.60 3.13 -26.05
N LEU A 131 -12.41 4.17 -25.23
CA LEU A 131 -11.33 4.23 -24.25
C LEU A 131 -11.43 3.08 -23.24
N LEU A 132 -12.60 2.84 -22.64
CA LEU A 132 -12.80 1.75 -21.68
C LEU A 132 -12.51 0.37 -22.31
N ASP A 133 -12.92 0.15 -23.55
CA ASP A 133 -12.63 -1.09 -24.27
C ASP A 133 -11.14 -1.28 -24.56
N PHE A 134 -10.42 -0.20 -24.86
CA PHE A 134 -8.97 -0.23 -25.03
C PHE A 134 -8.25 -0.53 -23.72
N LEU A 135 -8.59 0.16 -22.62
CA LEU A 135 -8.00 -0.10 -21.30
C LEU A 135 -8.28 -1.53 -20.82
N ARG A 136 -9.53 -2.01 -20.98
CA ARG A 136 -9.91 -3.41 -20.71
C ARG A 136 -9.07 -4.39 -21.53
N SER A 137 -8.87 -4.10 -22.81
CA SER A 137 -8.13 -4.99 -23.72
C SER A 137 -6.63 -4.99 -23.41
N ALA A 138 -6.04 -3.84 -23.10
CA ALA A 138 -4.65 -3.74 -22.64
C ALA A 138 -4.44 -4.52 -21.33
N TYR A 139 -5.33 -4.34 -20.36
CA TYR A 139 -5.34 -5.10 -19.10
C TYR A 139 -5.43 -6.61 -19.34
N ALA A 140 -6.32 -7.07 -20.23
CA ALA A 140 -6.46 -8.47 -20.59
C ALA A 140 -5.22 -9.05 -21.29
N ARG A 141 -4.39 -8.21 -21.94
CA ARG A 141 -3.08 -8.56 -22.52
C ARG A 141 -1.93 -8.51 -21.49
N GLY A 142 -2.22 -8.21 -20.23
CA GLY A 142 -1.27 -8.25 -19.12
C GLY A 142 -0.68 -6.88 -18.71
N ALA A 143 -1.10 -5.79 -19.35
CA ALA A 143 -0.64 -4.46 -18.98
C ALA A 143 -1.14 -4.08 -17.57
N LEU A 144 -0.31 -3.37 -16.82
CA LEU A 144 -0.76 -2.67 -15.61
C LEU A 144 -1.42 -1.37 -16.05
N VAL A 145 -2.59 -1.04 -15.50
CA VAL A 145 -3.32 0.18 -15.85
C VAL A 145 -3.49 1.05 -14.62
N ILE A 146 -3.24 2.34 -14.77
CA ILE A 146 -3.51 3.39 -13.79
C ILE A 146 -4.48 4.37 -14.45
N THR A 147 -5.57 4.69 -13.76
CA THR A 147 -6.50 5.71 -14.23
C THR A 147 -6.74 6.78 -13.17
N SER A 148 -7.10 7.98 -13.60
CA SER A 148 -7.54 9.03 -12.70
C SER A 148 -8.52 10.01 -13.36
N THR A 149 -9.34 10.64 -12.51
CA THR A 149 -10.33 11.66 -12.89
C THR A 149 -10.75 12.44 -11.62
N PRO A 150 -11.23 13.69 -11.69
CA PRO A 150 -11.75 14.42 -10.55
C PRO A 150 -12.87 13.68 -9.81
N GLU A 151 -12.83 13.74 -8.47
CA GLU A 151 -13.91 13.23 -7.62
C GLU A 151 -15.01 14.29 -7.54
N ARG A 152 -16.14 14.05 -8.20
CA ARG A 152 -17.23 15.02 -8.37
C ARG A 152 -17.75 15.57 -7.03
N ILE A 153 -17.99 14.72 -6.04
CA ILE A 153 -18.61 15.14 -4.77
C ILE A 153 -17.64 16.02 -3.97
N LEU A 154 -16.35 15.69 -3.95
CA LEU A 154 -15.31 16.43 -3.25
C LEU A 154 -14.92 17.73 -3.97
N VAL A 155 -15.07 17.78 -5.30
CA VAL A 155 -14.78 18.98 -6.11
C VAL A 155 -15.98 19.92 -6.19
N ARG A 156 -17.21 19.38 -6.34
CA ARG A 156 -18.42 20.16 -6.68
C ARG A 156 -19.51 20.14 -5.59
N GLY A 157 -19.44 19.20 -4.65
CA GLY A 157 -20.50 18.93 -3.68
C GLY A 157 -21.46 17.82 -4.11
N SER A 158 -22.16 17.22 -3.16
CA SER A 158 -23.08 16.09 -3.37
C SER A 158 -24.26 16.43 -4.27
N ASP A 159 -24.68 17.69 -4.30
CA ASP A 159 -25.87 18.14 -5.01
C ASP A 159 -25.57 18.47 -6.48
N HIS A 160 -24.30 18.40 -6.89
CA HIS A 160 -23.90 18.72 -8.25
C HIS A 160 -24.25 17.59 -9.24
N MET A 161 -25.30 17.80 -10.02
CA MET A 161 -25.80 16.87 -11.04
C MET A 161 -25.40 17.26 -12.47
N GLY A 162 -24.30 18.01 -12.63
CA GLY A 162 -23.82 18.44 -13.94
C GLY A 162 -24.68 19.55 -14.60
N PRO A 163 -24.28 20.01 -15.79
CA PRO A 163 -23.01 19.69 -16.45
C PRO A 163 -21.81 20.26 -15.65
N PRO A 164 -20.61 19.70 -15.81
CA PRO A 164 -19.40 20.25 -15.19
C PRO A 164 -19.18 21.73 -15.54
N PRO A 165 -18.71 22.57 -14.58
CA PRO A 165 -18.34 23.95 -14.86
C PRO A 165 -17.15 24.11 -15.80
N ASN A 166 -16.26 23.10 -15.88
CA ASN A 166 -15.21 23.08 -16.89
C ASN A 166 -15.86 22.75 -18.25
N PRO A 167 -15.84 23.65 -19.25
CA PRO A 167 -16.48 23.41 -20.54
C PRO A 167 -15.86 22.26 -21.34
N ALA A 168 -14.64 21.85 -20.99
CA ALA A 168 -13.99 20.68 -21.60
C ALA A 168 -14.46 19.34 -21.00
N HIS A 169 -15.13 19.35 -19.84
CA HIS A 169 -15.63 18.14 -19.20
C HIS A 169 -17.06 17.84 -19.67
N VAL A 170 -17.28 16.61 -20.12
CA VAL A 170 -18.58 16.03 -20.45
C VAL A 170 -19.31 15.61 -19.18
N ARG A 171 -18.59 14.93 -18.28
CA ARG A 171 -19.14 14.35 -17.04
C ARG A 171 -18.03 14.09 -16.02
N GLU A 172 -18.42 14.05 -14.74
CA GLU A 172 -17.54 13.82 -13.59
C GLU A 172 -18.21 12.77 -12.68
N TRP A 173 -17.43 11.86 -12.09
CA TRP A 173 -17.95 10.75 -11.27
C TRP A 173 -17.60 10.96 -9.79
N SER A 174 -18.45 10.46 -8.90
CA SER A 174 -18.01 10.14 -7.55
C SER A 174 -17.21 8.84 -7.51
N LEU A 175 -16.42 8.61 -6.47
CA LEU A 175 -15.60 7.41 -6.32
C LEU A 175 -16.42 6.11 -6.45
N PRO A 176 -17.59 5.93 -5.78
CA PRO A 176 -18.40 4.72 -5.94
C PRO A 176 -18.96 4.51 -7.36
N GLU A 177 -19.32 5.60 -8.04
CA GLU A 177 -19.83 5.57 -9.42
C GLU A 177 -18.72 5.17 -10.40
N TYR A 178 -17.54 5.76 -10.25
CA TYR A 178 -16.36 5.43 -11.05
C TYR A 178 -15.92 3.98 -10.85
N ARG A 179 -15.88 3.51 -9.59
CA ARG A 179 -15.63 2.09 -9.27
C ARG A 179 -16.62 1.17 -10.00
N SER A 180 -17.91 1.50 -9.95
CA SER A 180 -18.96 0.68 -10.58
C SER A 180 -18.82 0.64 -12.09
N MET A 181 -18.49 1.78 -12.72
CA MET A 181 -18.21 1.86 -14.15
C MET A 181 -17.01 1.01 -14.55
N LEU A 182 -15.88 1.13 -13.87
CA LEU A 182 -14.67 0.34 -14.14
C LEU A 182 -14.93 -1.17 -14.00
N CYS A 183 -15.59 -1.60 -12.92
CA CYS A 183 -15.97 -3.00 -12.73
C CYS A 183 -16.89 -3.51 -13.85
N SER A 184 -17.91 -2.73 -14.24
CA SER A 184 -18.83 -3.10 -15.31
C SER A 184 -18.17 -3.12 -16.69
N ALA A 185 -17.12 -2.32 -16.88
CA ALA A 185 -16.31 -2.29 -18.09
C ALA A 185 -15.27 -3.43 -18.12
N GLY A 186 -15.29 -4.38 -17.18
CA GLY A 186 -14.34 -5.49 -17.14
C GLY A 186 -12.93 -5.09 -16.71
N LEU A 187 -12.80 -3.95 -16.03
CA LEU A 187 -11.54 -3.40 -15.52
C LEU A 187 -11.65 -3.21 -13.99
N PRO A 188 -11.79 -4.28 -13.18
CA PRO A 188 -11.92 -4.15 -11.74
C PRO A 188 -10.63 -3.57 -11.14
N PRO A 189 -10.69 -2.61 -10.20
CA PRO A 189 -9.50 -2.06 -9.55
C PRO A 189 -8.90 -3.01 -8.50
N LEU A 190 -7.59 -3.18 -8.52
CA LEU A 190 -6.82 -3.74 -7.39
C LEU A 190 -6.87 -2.76 -6.22
N PHE A 191 -6.76 -1.47 -6.54
CA PHE A 191 -6.94 -0.36 -5.63
C PHE A 191 -7.70 0.77 -6.33
N ILE A 192 -8.56 1.46 -5.57
CA ILE A 192 -9.16 2.73 -5.97
C ILE A 192 -9.38 3.58 -4.73
N GLY A 193 -8.99 4.84 -4.81
CA GLY A 193 -8.98 5.79 -3.71
C GLY A 193 -8.74 7.20 -4.21
N LEU A 194 -8.15 8.04 -3.36
CA LEU A 194 -7.91 9.45 -3.64
C LEU A 194 -6.42 9.79 -3.71
N THR A 195 -6.12 10.70 -4.64
CA THR A 195 -4.84 11.35 -4.82
C THR A 195 -4.99 12.87 -4.75
N ILE A 196 -3.88 13.58 -4.56
CA ILE A 196 -3.88 15.04 -4.52
C ILE A 196 -4.15 15.61 -5.91
N ASN A 197 -4.97 16.65 -5.98
CA ASN A 197 -5.41 17.29 -7.23
C ASN A 197 -4.28 18.04 -7.94
N ASN A 198 -3.44 18.73 -7.18
CA ASN A 198 -2.27 19.46 -7.68
C ASN A 198 -1.22 19.66 -6.57
N ASP A 199 -0.04 20.13 -6.94
CA ASP A 199 1.08 20.36 -6.03
C ASP A 199 0.97 21.64 -5.17
N ARG A 200 0.05 22.55 -5.52
CA ARG A 200 -0.22 23.80 -4.77
C ARG A 200 -1.22 23.60 -3.62
N ASP A 201 -2.43 23.17 -3.93
CA ASP A 201 -3.54 22.99 -2.99
C ASP A 201 -3.44 21.66 -2.23
N ARG A 202 -2.88 20.63 -2.88
CA ARG A 202 -2.63 19.29 -2.32
C ARG A 202 -3.87 18.64 -1.70
N LEU A 203 -5.06 18.90 -2.24
CA LEU A 203 -6.32 18.38 -1.73
C LEU A 203 -6.63 17.01 -2.34
N LEU A 204 -7.06 16.06 -1.52
CA LEU A 204 -7.51 14.73 -1.96
C LEU A 204 -8.84 14.83 -2.70
N ARG A 205 -8.80 15.23 -3.97
CA ARG A 205 -9.99 15.52 -4.81
C ARG A 205 -9.94 14.84 -6.17
N THR A 206 -8.97 13.97 -6.39
CA THR A 206 -8.82 13.19 -7.63
C THR A 206 -8.95 11.73 -7.29
N ILE A 207 -9.82 11.02 -8.01
CA ILE A 207 -9.89 9.56 -7.94
C ILE A 207 -8.66 9.00 -8.66
N VAL A 208 -8.03 8.01 -8.07
CA VAL A 208 -6.99 7.20 -8.72
C VAL A 208 -7.35 5.74 -8.58
N SER A 209 -7.13 4.95 -9.63
CA SER A 209 -7.29 3.51 -9.59
C SER A 209 -6.11 2.78 -10.24
N VAL A 210 -5.80 1.60 -9.72
CA VAL A 210 -4.69 0.74 -10.15
C VAL A 210 -5.23 -0.64 -10.45
N HIS A 211 -4.83 -1.19 -11.59
CA HIS A 211 -5.23 -2.51 -12.09
C HIS A 211 -3.98 -3.33 -12.42
N GLU A 212 -3.78 -4.45 -11.73
CA GLU A 212 -2.65 -5.34 -11.94
C GLU A 212 -3.17 -6.76 -12.21
N PRO A 213 -3.14 -7.21 -13.48
CA PRO A 213 -3.75 -8.47 -13.86
C PRO A 213 -3.11 -9.67 -13.16
N ARG A 214 -1.84 -9.60 -12.75
CA ARG A 214 -1.17 -10.71 -12.04
C ARG A 214 -1.72 -10.96 -10.63
N LEU A 215 -2.22 -9.92 -9.94
CA LEU A 215 -2.81 -10.04 -8.60
C LEU A 215 -4.33 -10.18 -8.60
N GLN A 216 -4.94 -9.97 -9.77
CA GLN A 216 -6.38 -10.04 -9.98
C GLN A 216 -6.77 -11.19 -10.91
N ALA A 217 -5.81 -12.08 -11.17
CA ALA A 217 -6.07 -13.38 -11.76
C ALA A 217 -7.07 -14.16 -10.89
N LYS A 218 -7.55 -15.28 -11.41
CA LYS A 218 -8.52 -16.13 -10.71
C LYS A 218 -8.07 -16.40 -9.26
N PHE A 219 -8.93 -16.11 -8.29
CA PHE A 219 -8.66 -16.39 -6.88
C PHE A 219 -8.37 -17.88 -6.67
N VAL A 220 -7.26 -18.15 -5.98
CA VAL A 220 -6.83 -19.46 -5.51
C VAL A 220 -6.55 -19.31 -4.02
N PRO A 221 -7.21 -20.09 -3.15
CA PRO A 221 -6.94 -20.06 -1.72
C PRO A 221 -5.58 -20.71 -1.41
N ALA A 222 -4.92 -20.25 -0.35
CA ALA A 222 -3.63 -20.81 0.06
C ALA A 222 -3.77 -22.26 0.52
N GLU A 223 -2.96 -23.16 -0.03
CA GLU A 223 -2.90 -24.56 0.43
C GLU A 223 -2.16 -24.72 1.77
N LYS A 224 -1.14 -23.88 1.99
CA LYS A 224 -0.31 -23.89 3.20
C LYS A 224 -0.46 -22.57 3.94
N ARG A 225 -0.83 -22.67 5.22
CA ARG A 225 -0.86 -21.53 6.15
C ARG A 225 0.55 -20.94 6.27
N PRO A 226 0.77 -19.62 6.15
CA PRO A 226 2.03 -19.00 6.54
C PRO A 226 2.38 -19.26 8.01
N LEU A 227 3.65 -19.08 8.38
CA LEU A 227 4.10 -19.09 9.77
C LEU A 227 4.48 -17.67 10.21
N ALA A 228 3.75 -17.09 11.16
CA ALA A 228 4.18 -15.87 11.82
C ALA A 228 5.08 -16.22 13.02
N ILE A 229 6.28 -15.65 13.07
CA ILE A 229 7.24 -15.83 14.15
C ILE A 229 7.27 -14.56 15.00
N ILE A 230 6.64 -14.63 16.17
CA ILE A 230 6.35 -13.50 17.05
C ILE A 230 7.39 -13.46 18.16
N SER A 231 8.05 -12.32 18.37
CA SER A 231 8.83 -12.05 19.60
C SER A 231 7.99 -11.29 20.59
N THR A 232 8.08 -11.65 21.86
CA THR A 232 7.30 -11.01 22.91
C THR A 232 8.07 -10.86 24.23
N PHE A 233 7.80 -9.77 24.93
CA PHE A 233 8.24 -9.51 26.29
C PHE A 233 7.31 -8.47 26.95
N ASN A 234 6.55 -8.88 27.97
CA ASN A 234 5.67 -8.03 28.77
C ASN A 234 4.56 -7.26 28.00
N GLU A 235 3.82 -7.98 27.16
CA GLU A 235 2.77 -7.47 26.26
C GLU A 235 1.37 -8.03 26.61
N ALA A 236 1.10 -8.27 27.90
CA ALA A 236 -0.12 -8.94 28.38
C ALA A 236 -1.43 -8.20 28.07
N ASP A 237 -1.34 -6.93 27.68
CA ASP A 237 -2.48 -6.08 27.32
C ASP A 237 -2.87 -6.19 25.83
N ILE A 238 -2.04 -6.80 24.97
CA ILE A 238 -2.30 -6.88 23.52
C ILE A 238 -2.02 -8.26 22.89
N ILE A 239 -1.19 -9.09 23.52
CA ILE A 239 -0.70 -10.36 22.93
C ILE A 239 -1.82 -11.32 22.53
N GLU A 240 -2.90 -11.39 23.32
CA GLU A 240 -4.06 -12.23 23.02
C GLU A 240 -4.70 -11.83 21.68
N GLU A 241 -4.98 -10.54 21.48
CA GLU A 241 -5.56 -10.04 20.25
C GLU A 241 -4.65 -10.28 19.04
N VAL A 242 -3.34 -10.06 19.18
CA VAL A 242 -2.37 -10.28 18.10
C VAL A 242 -2.32 -11.75 17.68
N VAL A 243 -2.27 -12.67 18.65
CA VAL A 243 -2.30 -14.12 18.40
C VAL A 243 -3.59 -14.53 17.69
N GLU A 244 -4.75 -14.11 18.22
CA GLU A 244 -6.04 -14.45 17.62
C GLU A 244 -6.15 -13.92 16.18
N ARG A 245 -5.72 -12.68 15.93
CA ARG A 245 -5.74 -12.08 14.60
C ARG A 245 -4.86 -12.85 13.62
N TRP A 246 -3.66 -13.27 13.99
CA TRP A 246 -2.81 -14.08 13.11
C TRP A 246 -3.48 -15.40 12.70
N ILE A 247 -4.10 -16.09 13.64
CA ILE A 247 -4.78 -17.36 13.39
C ILE A 247 -6.01 -17.16 12.50
N HIS A 248 -6.82 -16.12 12.76
CA HIS A 248 -7.97 -15.75 11.92
C HIS A 248 -7.55 -15.27 10.52
N GLN A 249 -6.35 -14.70 10.38
CA GLN A 249 -5.75 -14.34 9.09
C GLN A 249 -5.18 -15.54 8.31
N GLY A 250 -5.39 -16.76 8.82
CA GLY A 250 -5.00 -17.99 8.13
C GLY A 250 -3.55 -18.42 8.40
N CYS A 251 -2.87 -17.88 9.41
CA CYS A 251 -1.48 -18.22 9.74
C CYS A 251 -1.38 -19.21 10.91
N ASP A 252 -0.36 -20.06 10.92
CA ASP A 252 0.11 -20.65 12.18
C ASP A 252 1.11 -19.69 12.83
N ILE A 253 1.37 -19.89 14.12
CA ILE A 253 2.23 -19.00 14.89
C ILE A 253 3.30 -19.78 15.66
N HIS A 254 4.50 -19.20 15.72
CA HIS A 254 5.55 -19.59 16.65
C HIS A 254 5.89 -18.38 17.50
N VAL A 255 5.59 -18.45 18.79
CA VAL A 255 5.85 -17.35 19.73
C VAL A 255 7.12 -17.63 20.52
N LEU A 256 8.05 -16.69 20.44
CA LEU A 256 9.27 -16.62 21.24
C LEU A 256 9.03 -15.65 22.40
N ASP A 257 8.71 -16.19 23.58
CA ASP A 257 8.67 -15.41 24.81
C ASP A 257 10.08 -15.24 25.37
N ASN A 258 10.51 -14.00 25.49
CA ASN A 258 11.82 -13.68 26.05
C ASN A 258 11.72 -13.54 27.57
N TRP A 259 11.12 -14.51 28.26
CA TRP A 259 10.97 -14.52 29.71
C TRP A 259 10.13 -13.35 30.25
N SER A 260 8.91 -13.20 29.76
CA SER A 260 7.97 -12.20 30.28
C SER A 260 7.74 -12.38 31.79
N THR A 261 7.70 -11.26 32.51
CA THR A 261 7.52 -11.18 33.96
C THR A 261 6.10 -10.78 34.37
N ASP A 262 5.26 -10.40 33.40
CA ASP A 262 3.85 -10.10 33.61
C ASP A 262 2.96 -11.32 33.25
N ALA A 263 1.67 -11.09 32.97
CA ALA A 263 0.73 -12.16 32.62
C ALA A 263 0.91 -12.74 31.20
N THR A 264 1.82 -12.19 30.37
CA THR A 264 2.00 -12.58 28.96
C THR A 264 2.22 -14.07 28.80
N TRP A 265 3.16 -14.66 29.54
CA TRP A 265 3.47 -16.09 29.43
C TRP A 265 2.26 -16.97 29.74
N LYS A 266 1.55 -16.65 30.83
CA LYS A 266 0.36 -17.39 31.25
C LYS A 266 -0.78 -17.30 30.22
N GLN A 267 -0.97 -16.13 29.60
CA GLN A 267 -1.93 -15.97 28.52
C GLN A 267 -1.53 -16.81 27.30
N LEU A 268 -0.25 -16.80 26.93
CA LEU A 268 0.26 -17.61 25.83
C LEU A 268 0.10 -19.11 26.07
N GLU A 269 0.29 -19.61 27.29
CA GLU A 269 0.02 -21.01 27.64
C GLU A 269 -1.45 -21.38 27.42
N GLN A 270 -2.37 -20.50 27.82
CA GLN A 270 -3.81 -20.70 27.61
C GLN A 270 -4.17 -20.69 26.12
N LEU A 271 -3.58 -19.78 25.35
CA LEU A 271 -3.77 -19.69 23.90
C LEU A 271 -3.19 -20.91 23.18
N ALA A 272 -2.03 -21.41 23.59
CA ALA A 272 -1.42 -22.61 23.04
C ALA A 272 -2.31 -23.85 23.25
N VAL A 273 -2.91 -23.99 24.44
CA VAL A 273 -3.91 -25.04 24.71
C VAL A 273 -5.14 -24.87 23.81
N ARG A 274 -5.64 -23.64 23.66
CA ARG A 274 -6.83 -23.33 22.85
C ARG A 274 -6.63 -23.60 21.36
N PHE A 275 -5.47 -23.23 20.80
CA PHE A 275 -5.20 -23.29 19.36
C PHE A 275 -4.42 -24.54 18.93
N GLY A 276 -3.91 -25.32 19.88
CA GLY A 276 -3.30 -26.62 19.64
C GLY A 276 -2.19 -26.55 18.60
N SER A 277 -2.29 -27.36 17.55
CA SER A 277 -1.25 -27.47 16.51
C SER A 277 -0.99 -26.19 15.69
N HIS A 278 -1.84 -25.17 15.81
CA HIS A 278 -1.65 -23.88 15.13
C HIS A 278 -0.71 -22.93 15.87
N MET A 279 -0.29 -23.27 17.10
CA MET A 279 0.56 -22.44 17.93
C MET A 279 1.68 -23.24 18.55
N VAL A 280 2.92 -22.82 18.28
CA VAL A 280 4.12 -23.28 18.99
C VAL A 280 4.53 -22.18 19.96
N LEU A 281 4.77 -22.56 21.21
CA LEU A 281 5.23 -21.64 22.27
C LEU A 281 6.62 -22.06 22.73
N GLU A 282 7.54 -21.11 22.76
CA GLU A 282 8.93 -21.31 23.16
C GLU A 282 9.36 -20.18 24.10
N ARG A 283 9.98 -20.54 25.23
CA ARG A 283 10.84 -19.58 25.95
C ARG A 283 12.19 -19.55 25.28
N PHE A 284 12.61 -18.37 24.88
CA PHE A 284 13.92 -18.18 24.26
C PHE A 284 14.66 -16.99 24.89
N PRO A 285 15.94 -17.16 25.30
CA PRO A 285 16.69 -18.42 25.31
C PRO A 285 16.10 -19.45 26.28
N ALA A 286 16.58 -20.70 26.21
CA ALA A 286 16.04 -21.82 26.97
C ALA A 286 16.12 -21.60 28.50
N ASP A 287 17.14 -20.87 28.94
CA ASP A 287 17.32 -20.40 30.31
C ASP A 287 17.08 -18.89 30.39
N GLU A 288 16.70 -18.38 31.56
CA GLU A 288 16.45 -16.95 31.77
C GLU A 288 17.73 -16.15 31.53
N PRO A 289 17.73 -15.20 30.58
CA PRO A 289 18.92 -14.42 30.32
C PRO A 289 19.05 -13.29 31.35
N SER A 290 20.28 -12.96 31.74
CA SER A 290 20.55 -11.77 32.54
C SER A 290 20.24 -10.48 31.78
N ARG A 291 20.36 -10.50 30.45
CA ARG A 291 20.03 -9.42 29.50
C ARG A 291 19.48 -9.99 28.20
N GLY A 292 18.54 -9.29 27.59
CA GLY A 292 18.01 -9.62 26.26
C GLY A 292 19.05 -9.38 25.15
N SER A 293 18.92 -10.17 24.09
CA SER A 293 19.73 -10.07 22.86
C SER A 293 18.78 -10.12 21.66
N TRP A 294 18.60 -8.99 20.99
CA TRP A 294 17.77 -8.92 19.79
C TRP A 294 18.38 -9.71 18.64
N ILE A 295 19.71 -9.71 18.53
CA ILE A 295 20.44 -10.52 17.53
C ILE A 295 20.15 -12.00 17.74
N ASP A 296 20.19 -12.51 18.98
CA ASP A 296 19.92 -13.92 19.24
C ASP A 296 18.46 -14.28 18.95
N ILE A 297 17.52 -13.38 19.29
CA ILE A 297 16.11 -13.56 18.95
C ILE A 297 15.93 -13.62 17.42
N LEU A 298 16.51 -12.69 16.67
CA LEU A 298 16.43 -12.70 15.20
C LEU A 298 17.10 -13.94 14.60
N THR A 299 18.26 -14.32 15.11
CA THR A 299 18.98 -15.55 14.73
C THR A 299 18.10 -16.77 14.96
N ARG A 300 17.37 -16.83 16.09
CA ARG A 300 16.42 -17.91 16.36
C ARG A 300 15.25 -17.91 15.37
N LYS A 301 14.73 -16.75 14.99
CA LYS A 301 13.69 -16.64 13.95
C LYS A 301 14.17 -17.15 12.60
N GLU A 302 15.42 -16.87 12.22
CA GLU A 302 16.02 -17.41 10.98
C GLU A 302 16.14 -18.93 11.00
N GLU A 303 16.51 -19.53 12.15
CA GLU A 303 16.59 -20.98 12.32
C GLU A 303 15.23 -21.66 12.20
N ILE A 304 14.21 -21.09 12.84
CA ILE A 304 12.83 -21.56 12.74
C ILE A 304 12.38 -21.47 11.29
N ALA A 305 12.57 -20.32 10.65
CA ALA A 305 12.23 -20.12 9.25
C ALA A 305 12.89 -21.19 8.37
N PHE A 306 14.20 -21.43 8.52
CA PHE A 306 14.95 -22.41 7.74
C PHE A 306 14.40 -23.85 7.83
N CYS A 307 13.75 -24.21 8.95
CA CYS A 307 13.08 -25.50 9.12
C CYS A 307 11.75 -25.62 8.34
N HIS A 308 11.21 -24.52 7.82
CA HIS A 308 9.91 -24.44 7.15
C HIS A 308 10.02 -24.08 5.66
N LYS A 309 10.84 -24.83 4.91
CA LYS A 309 11.06 -24.62 3.47
C LYS A 309 9.77 -24.75 2.65
N GLY A 310 9.60 -23.88 1.66
CA GLY A 310 8.41 -23.83 0.80
C GLY A 310 7.15 -23.37 1.54
N ARG A 311 7.33 -22.55 2.59
CA ARG A 311 6.26 -21.94 3.39
C ARG A 311 6.51 -20.44 3.47
N TRP A 312 5.45 -19.64 3.43
CA TRP A 312 5.56 -18.22 3.77
C TRP A 312 5.89 -18.05 5.26
N ILE A 313 6.86 -17.22 5.56
CA ILE A 313 7.30 -16.85 6.90
C ILE A 313 7.06 -15.36 7.09
N ILE A 314 6.61 -14.96 8.28
CA ILE A 314 6.36 -13.57 8.64
C ILE A 314 7.07 -13.28 9.96
N HIS A 315 8.09 -12.42 9.92
CA HIS A 315 8.70 -11.85 11.11
C HIS A 315 7.77 -10.78 11.69
N SER A 316 7.30 -10.94 12.92
CA SER A 316 6.37 -10.03 13.60
C SER A 316 6.78 -9.78 15.05
N ASP A 317 6.32 -8.66 15.60
CA ASP A 317 6.38 -8.36 17.04
C ASP A 317 5.00 -8.45 17.70
N ALA A 318 4.99 -8.55 19.04
CA ALA A 318 3.79 -8.77 19.84
C ALA A 318 2.83 -7.58 19.93
N ASP A 319 3.24 -6.40 19.45
CA ASP A 319 2.44 -5.18 19.35
C ASP A 319 2.19 -4.77 17.88
N GLU A 320 2.29 -5.71 16.94
CA GLU A 320 2.02 -5.51 15.52
C GLU A 320 0.79 -6.30 15.05
N ILE A 321 -0.13 -5.61 14.38
CA ILE A 321 -1.26 -6.22 13.64
C ILE A 321 -1.03 -5.99 12.15
N ARG A 322 -1.18 -7.03 11.33
CA ARG A 322 -0.98 -6.94 9.87
C ARG A 322 -2.23 -7.29 9.10
N THR A 323 -2.42 -6.59 7.98
CA THR A 323 -3.52 -6.83 7.05
C THR A 323 -3.03 -6.73 5.61
N ALA A 324 -3.64 -7.51 4.72
CA ALA A 324 -3.39 -7.42 3.30
C ALA A 324 -4.00 -6.11 2.73
N SER A 325 -3.32 -5.50 1.76
CA SER A 325 -3.78 -4.26 1.13
C SER A 325 -4.84 -4.46 0.05
N PHE A 326 -5.04 -5.69 -0.41
CA PHE A 326 -6.02 -6.00 -1.44
C PHE A 326 -7.30 -6.45 -0.75
N CYS A 327 -8.36 -5.64 -0.87
CA CYS A 327 -9.62 -5.86 -0.17
C CYS A 327 -10.12 -7.31 -0.35
N SER A 328 -10.74 -7.86 0.71
CA SER A 328 -11.34 -9.21 0.83
C SER A 328 -10.41 -10.40 1.08
N LEU A 329 -9.08 -10.24 1.06
CA LEU A 329 -8.15 -11.35 1.36
C LEU A 329 -7.66 -11.30 2.81
N ASN A 330 -7.55 -12.48 3.43
CA ASN A 330 -6.71 -12.67 4.61
C ASN A 330 -5.22 -12.71 4.20
N ILE A 331 -4.30 -12.62 5.17
CA ILE A 331 -2.85 -12.65 4.90
C ILE A 331 -2.43 -13.94 4.18
N SER A 332 -2.97 -15.10 4.58
CA SER A 332 -2.61 -16.39 3.98
C SER A 332 -2.86 -16.41 2.48
N ASP A 333 -4.08 -16.05 2.07
CA ASP A 333 -4.50 -16.01 0.68
C ASP A 333 -3.76 -14.92 -0.09
N ALA A 334 -3.53 -13.76 0.53
CA ALA A 334 -2.77 -12.67 -0.09
C ALA A 334 -1.30 -13.06 -0.36
N CYS A 335 -0.64 -13.75 0.56
CA CYS A 335 0.71 -14.30 0.35
C CYS A 335 0.75 -15.28 -0.83
N HIS A 336 -0.24 -16.17 -0.92
CA HIS A 336 -0.33 -17.10 -2.04
C HIS A 336 -0.57 -16.40 -3.38
N GLN A 337 -1.39 -15.36 -3.42
CA GLN A 337 -1.58 -14.56 -4.63
C GLN A 337 -0.32 -13.83 -5.07
N VAL A 338 0.45 -13.28 -4.11
CA VAL A 338 1.74 -12.66 -4.38
C VAL A 338 2.74 -13.68 -4.96
N GLU A 339 2.75 -14.90 -4.43
CA GLU A 339 3.55 -16.01 -4.96
C GLU A 339 3.16 -16.37 -6.40
N MET A 340 1.87 -16.53 -6.66
CA MET A 340 1.34 -16.84 -8.01
C MET A 340 1.65 -15.74 -9.03
N ALA A 341 1.74 -14.49 -8.57
CA ALA A 341 2.14 -13.35 -9.39
C ALA A 341 3.65 -13.26 -9.66
N GLY A 342 4.46 -14.16 -9.05
CA GLY A 342 5.90 -14.31 -9.30
C GLY A 342 6.80 -13.60 -8.28
N TRP A 343 6.24 -13.08 -7.18
CA TRP A 343 6.99 -12.43 -6.10
C TRP A 343 7.09 -13.33 -4.88
N ASN A 344 8.15 -13.16 -4.09
CA ASN A 344 8.43 -14.04 -2.95
C ASN A 344 8.80 -13.27 -1.67
N ARG A 345 8.66 -11.95 -1.66
CA ARG A 345 8.87 -11.11 -0.47
C ARG A 345 7.90 -9.93 -0.47
N ILE A 346 7.34 -9.62 0.69
CA ILE A 346 6.35 -8.55 0.88
C ILE A 346 6.90 -7.53 1.86
N ASP A 347 6.81 -6.27 1.46
CA ASP A 347 7.10 -5.09 2.28
C ASP A 347 5.81 -4.57 2.93
N PHE A 348 5.94 -3.81 4.01
CA PHE A 348 4.80 -3.28 4.77
C PHE A 348 4.94 -1.77 4.99
N THR A 349 3.82 -1.05 4.96
CA THR A 349 3.75 0.33 5.37
C THR A 349 3.36 0.40 6.85
N VAL A 350 4.23 1.00 7.66
CA VAL A 350 4.03 1.18 9.11
C VAL A 350 3.04 2.31 9.37
N LEU A 351 1.98 1.99 10.11
CA LEU A 351 1.04 2.93 10.71
C LEU A 351 1.23 2.87 12.24
N ASN A 352 1.85 3.89 12.82
CA ASN A 352 2.08 3.96 14.26
C ASN A 352 0.84 4.53 14.95
N HIS A 353 0.16 3.70 15.72
CA HIS A 353 -1.00 4.09 16.52
C HIS A 353 -0.55 4.75 17.82
N ARG A 354 -1.16 5.90 18.15
CA ARG A 354 -0.71 6.77 19.25
C ARG A 354 -1.83 7.09 20.24
N PRO A 355 -1.54 7.12 21.55
CA PRO A 355 -2.48 7.65 22.54
C PRO A 355 -2.65 9.16 22.35
N ILE A 356 -3.90 9.62 22.35
CA ILE A 356 -4.26 11.04 22.23
C ILE A 356 -4.78 11.64 23.54
N ASN A 357 -4.82 10.83 24.59
CA ASN A 357 -5.22 11.22 25.95
C ASN A 357 -4.62 10.25 26.99
N ASN A 358 -4.88 10.50 28.27
CA ASN A 358 -4.42 9.70 29.41
C ASN A 358 -5.37 8.55 29.79
N GLY A 359 -6.32 8.19 28.92
CA GLY A 359 -7.24 7.09 29.17
C GLY A 359 -6.52 5.73 29.24
N PRO A 360 -7.12 4.75 29.93
CA PRO A 360 -6.60 3.39 29.91
C PRO A 360 -6.72 2.78 28.51
N PHE A 361 -5.80 1.89 28.16
CA PHE A 361 -5.89 1.11 26.93
C PHE A 361 -6.95 0.01 27.11
N LEU A 362 -7.94 -0.04 26.22
CA LEU A 362 -8.96 -1.08 26.22
C LEU A 362 -8.43 -2.28 25.42
N THR A 363 -8.30 -3.42 26.08
CA THR A 363 -7.77 -4.64 25.48
C THR A 363 -8.82 -5.34 24.61
N GLY A 364 -8.38 -6.08 23.60
CA GLY A 364 -9.26 -6.87 22.71
C GLY A 364 -9.82 -6.11 21.49
N ASP A 365 -9.57 -4.80 21.38
CA ASP A 365 -9.81 -4.02 20.17
C ASP A 365 -8.79 -2.87 20.05
N ALA A 366 -7.53 -3.21 19.76
CA ALA A 366 -6.44 -2.24 19.67
C ALA A 366 -6.70 -1.14 18.64
N LEU A 367 -7.29 -1.49 17.49
CA LEU A 367 -7.61 -0.54 16.42
C LEU A 367 -8.73 0.42 16.84
N GLY A 368 -9.75 -0.04 17.56
CA GLY A 368 -10.80 0.81 18.12
C GLY A 368 -10.33 1.64 19.32
N ALA A 369 -9.44 1.10 20.16
CA ALA A 369 -8.88 1.78 21.31
C ALA A 369 -7.91 2.92 20.91
N LEU A 370 -7.13 2.72 19.85
CA LEU A 370 -6.17 3.69 19.32
C LEU A 370 -6.37 3.90 17.81
N PRO A 371 -7.47 4.52 17.37
CA PRO A 371 -7.78 4.64 15.94
C PRO A 371 -6.93 5.69 15.21
N HIS A 372 -6.19 6.51 15.95
CA HIS A 372 -5.37 7.58 15.40
C HIS A 372 -3.94 7.10 15.14
N PHE A 373 -3.41 7.40 13.96
CA PHE A 373 -2.10 6.94 13.53
C PHE A 373 -1.30 8.01 12.77
N GLU A 374 0.01 7.84 12.79
CA GLU A 374 0.94 8.52 11.89
C GLU A 374 1.66 7.49 11.02
N PHE A 375 2.05 7.88 9.81
CA PHE A 375 2.93 7.04 8.99
C PHE A 375 4.30 6.88 9.66
N GLY A 376 5.03 5.81 9.30
CA GLY A 376 6.40 5.62 9.72
C GLY A 376 7.30 6.83 9.44
N THR A 377 7.93 7.38 10.48
CA THR A 377 8.80 8.57 10.39
C THR A 377 10.30 8.29 10.45
N LYS A 378 10.71 7.08 10.83
CA LYS A 378 12.13 6.71 11.03
C LYS A 378 12.65 5.90 9.85
N PRO A 379 13.97 5.93 9.54
CA PRO A 379 14.55 5.18 8.42
C PRO A 379 14.12 3.71 8.34
N GLY A 380 14.15 3.00 9.48
CA GLY A 380 13.73 1.59 9.57
C GLY A 380 12.26 1.38 9.22
N HIS A 381 11.37 2.35 9.42
CA HIS A 381 9.95 2.20 9.10
C HIS A 381 9.66 2.17 7.59
N PHE A 382 10.60 2.60 6.74
CA PHE A 382 10.41 2.63 5.29
C PHE A 382 10.78 1.31 4.60
N ILE A 383 11.47 0.43 5.32
CA ILE A 383 11.86 -0.92 4.87
C ILE A 383 11.33 -1.91 5.90
N GLN A 384 10.29 -2.64 5.55
CA GLN A 384 9.67 -3.65 6.39
C GLN A 384 9.45 -4.93 5.58
N LYS A 385 10.48 -5.39 4.87
CA LYS A 385 10.44 -6.61 4.04
C LYS A 385 10.48 -7.86 4.91
N LYS A 386 9.43 -8.02 5.70
CA LYS A 386 9.31 -8.90 6.86
C LYS A 386 8.49 -10.16 6.60
N ALA A 387 7.94 -10.33 5.39
CA ALA A 387 7.30 -11.57 4.97
C ALA A 387 7.95 -12.12 3.70
N TRP A 388 8.28 -13.41 3.67
CA TRP A 388 8.95 -14.05 2.54
C TRP A 388 8.56 -15.51 2.38
N LEU A 389 8.66 -16.03 1.16
CA LEU A 389 8.58 -17.46 0.89
C LEU A 389 9.93 -18.11 1.19
N GLN A 390 9.99 -18.97 2.19
CA GLN A 390 11.25 -19.57 2.61
C GLN A 390 11.78 -20.56 1.56
N GLY A 391 12.96 -20.24 1.01
CA GLY A 391 13.71 -21.09 0.09
C GLY A 391 14.51 -22.20 0.77
N GLN A 392 15.51 -22.71 0.04
CA GLN A 392 16.38 -23.78 0.53
C GLN A 392 17.46 -23.32 1.51
N ASP A 393 17.86 -22.05 1.40
CA ASP A 393 18.94 -21.44 2.16
C ASP A 393 18.41 -20.62 3.34
N ARG A 394 19.25 -20.47 4.36
CA ARG A 394 18.95 -19.61 5.51
C ARG A 394 18.99 -18.15 5.07
N ILE A 395 17.97 -17.39 5.44
CA ILE A 395 17.89 -15.94 5.20
C ILE A 395 18.69 -15.20 6.29
N ALA A 396 19.13 -13.98 5.99
CA ALA A 396 19.68 -13.06 6.99
C ALA A 396 18.64 -12.02 7.38
N LEU A 397 18.35 -11.92 8.67
CA LEU A 397 17.39 -10.98 9.26
C LEU A 397 18.06 -10.12 10.34
N ALA A 398 19.00 -10.70 11.09
CA ALA A 398 19.76 -10.00 12.14
C ALA A 398 20.56 -8.81 11.61
N SER A 399 21.11 -8.92 10.39
CA SER A 399 21.94 -7.88 9.75
C SER A 399 21.21 -6.55 9.54
N SER A 400 19.89 -6.57 9.45
CA SER A 400 19.04 -5.40 9.24
C SER A 400 18.32 -4.94 10.51
N GLY A 401 18.59 -5.59 11.65
CA GLY A 401 17.81 -5.39 12.88
C GLY A 401 16.37 -5.89 12.78
N GLY A 402 16.06 -6.76 11.80
CA GLY A 402 14.72 -7.30 11.56
C GLY A 402 13.89 -6.56 10.50
N HIS A 403 14.44 -5.52 9.86
CA HIS A 403 13.72 -4.71 8.87
C HIS A 403 13.58 -5.39 7.51
N GLU A 404 14.50 -6.27 7.15
CA GLU A 404 14.55 -6.94 5.85
C GLU A 404 15.03 -8.38 6.00
N ALA A 405 14.23 -9.34 5.50
CA ALA A 405 14.65 -10.70 5.25
C ALA A 405 15.47 -10.76 3.96
N GLN A 406 16.79 -10.91 4.08
CA GLN A 406 17.75 -10.89 2.98
C GLN A 406 18.08 -12.30 2.51
N PHE A 407 17.91 -12.55 1.21
CA PHE A 407 18.27 -13.80 0.55
C PHE A 407 18.46 -13.60 -0.96
N ALA A 408 19.21 -14.50 -1.59
CA ALA A 408 19.42 -14.47 -3.04
C ALA A 408 18.12 -14.82 -3.79
N GLY A 409 17.84 -14.13 -4.90
CA GLY A 409 16.61 -14.34 -5.68
C GLY A 409 15.35 -13.75 -5.04
N ALA A 410 15.48 -12.79 -4.12
CA ALA A 410 14.36 -12.03 -3.60
C ALA A 410 13.70 -11.20 -4.72
N HIS A 411 12.41 -11.44 -4.93
CA HIS A 411 11.55 -10.72 -5.86
C HIS A 411 10.48 -10.01 -5.03
N ASP A 412 10.66 -8.69 -4.85
CA ASP A 412 9.79 -7.87 -4.02
C ASP A 412 8.45 -7.64 -4.70
N CYS A 413 7.36 -7.91 -3.96
CA CYS A 413 6.04 -7.44 -4.34
C CYS A 413 6.06 -5.91 -4.41
N PRO A 414 5.65 -5.28 -5.53
CA PRO A 414 5.67 -3.83 -5.69
C PRO A 414 4.61 -3.12 -4.85
N TYR A 415 3.69 -3.88 -4.26
CA TYR A 415 2.62 -3.37 -3.41
C TYR A 415 2.90 -3.77 -1.97
N LYS A 416 2.85 -2.78 -1.07
CA LYS A 416 3.06 -3.00 0.36
C LYS A 416 1.76 -3.39 1.05
N PHE A 417 1.88 -4.20 2.10
CA PHE A 417 0.79 -4.54 3.03
C PHE A 417 0.74 -3.56 4.20
N VAL A 418 -0.29 -3.63 5.03
CA VAL A 418 -0.45 -2.73 6.17
C VAL A 418 0.15 -3.34 7.43
N LEU A 419 0.92 -2.55 8.17
CA LEU A 419 1.41 -2.89 9.50
C LEU A 419 0.91 -1.83 10.48
N HIS A 420 -0.09 -2.19 11.28
CA HIS A 420 -0.55 -1.40 12.41
C HIS A 420 0.34 -1.70 13.61
N HIS A 421 1.07 -0.68 14.08
CA HIS A 421 2.04 -0.80 15.16
C HIS A 421 1.53 -0.07 16.40
N PHE A 422 1.53 -0.75 17.54
CA PHE A 422 1.05 -0.23 18.83
C PHE A 422 2.19 -0.13 19.87
N PRO A 423 3.25 0.63 19.57
CA PRO A 423 4.47 0.64 20.38
C PRO A 423 4.22 1.12 21.80
N LEU A 424 3.31 2.08 21.96
CA LEU A 424 2.95 2.73 23.21
C LEU A 424 1.43 2.90 23.24
N ARG A 425 0.76 2.30 24.23
CA ARG A 425 -0.71 2.19 24.25
C ARG A 425 -1.41 3.08 25.29
N SER A 426 -0.69 3.49 26.32
CA SER A 426 -1.10 4.47 27.32
C SER A 426 0.15 5.12 27.92
N VAL A 427 0.00 6.23 28.66
CA VAL A 427 1.13 6.88 29.35
C VAL A 427 1.73 5.97 30.42
N GLU A 428 0.89 5.23 31.15
CA GLU A 428 1.35 4.25 32.13
C GLU A 428 2.16 3.13 31.47
N HIS A 429 1.61 2.55 30.40
CA HIS A 429 2.29 1.52 29.62
C HIS A 429 3.63 2.02 29.07
N ALA A 430 3.64 3.22 28.50
CA ALA A 430 4.84 3.80 27.89
C ALA A 430 5.96 4.03 28.92
N LYS A 431 5.62 4.56 30.11
CA LYS A 431 6.59 4.71 31.21
C LYS A 431 7.14 3.37 31.71
N ARG A 432 6.28 2.36 31.83
CA ARG A 432 6.70 0.99 32.21
C ARG A 432 7.65 0.42 31.16
N LYS A 433 7.21 0.37 29.89
CA LYS A 433 7.95 -0.23 28.78
C LYS A 433 9.30 0.44 28.55
N ILE A 434 9.34 1.77 28.51
CA ILE A 434 10.58 2.50 28.20
C ILE A 434 11.54 2.50 29.40
N LEU A 435 11.10 3.01 30.55
CA LEU A 435 12.00 3.35 31.66
C LEU A 435 12.36 2.14 32.52
N ARG A 436 11.41 1.22 32.73
CA ARG A 436 11.61 0.08 33.65
C ARG A 436 12.06 -1.18 32.92
N GLU A 437 11.56 -1.38 31.72
CA GLU A 437 11.71 -2.65 31.01
C GLU A 437 12.76 -2.60 29.90
N ARG A 438 12.78 -1.54 29.06
CA ARG A 438 13.64 -1.53 27.87
C ARG A 438 15.08 -1.14 28.15
N TYR A 439 15.35 -0.01 28.79
CA TYR A 439 16.73 0.47 29.02
C TYR A 439 17.64 -0.50 29.80
N PRO A 440 17.21 -1.14 30.91
CA PRO A 440 18.11 -2.03 31.65
C PRO A 440 18.27 -3.42 31.01
N ARG A 441 17.50 -3.74 29.96
CA ARG A 441 17.35 -5.10 29.46
C ARG A 441 18.36 -5.50 28.40
N TRP A 442 18.74 -4.61 27.50
CA TRP A 442 19.53 -4.99 26.32
C TRP A 442 21.01 -5.17 26.62
N SER A 443 21.67 -6.05 25.86
CA SER A 443 23.09 -6.30 25.99
C SER A 443 23.92 -5.02 25.78
N GLU A 444 25.03 -4.90 26.51
CA GLU A 444 26.00 -3.80 26.35
C GLU A 444 26.51 -3.70 24.91
N GLU A 445 26.63 -4.83 24.21
CA GLU A 445 27.07 -4.85 22.81
C GLU A 445 26.08 -4.18 21.87
N GLU A 446 24.78 -4.51 21.96
CA GLU A 446 23.76 -3.89 21.12
C GLU A 446 23.58 -2.40 21.47
N PHE A 447 23.59 -2.09 22.76
CA PHE A 447 23.34 -0.73 23.24
C PHE A 447 24.53 0.21 22.97
N ASP A 448 25.74 -0.16 23.41
CA ASP A 448 26.91 0.72 23.39
C ASP A 448 27.70 0.66 22.08
N LYS A 449 27.81 -0.52 21.46
CA LYS A 449 28.64 -0.69 20.25
C LYS A 449 27.84 -0.54 18.96
N MET A 450 26.62 -1.06 18.93
CA MET A 450 25.78 -1.01 17.72
C MET A 450 24.85 0.20 17.68
N GLY A 451 24.70 0.91 18.80
CA GLY A 451 23.81 2.07 18.89
C GLY A 451 22.33 1.69 18.69
N TRP A 452 21.94 0.49 19.10
CA TRP A 452 20.55 0.05 19.04
C TRP A 452 19.78 0.45 20.29
N HIS A 453 18.45 0.38 20.21
CA HIS A 453 17.51 0.61 21.33
C HIS A 453 17.37 2.05 21.84
N HIS A 454 18.04 3.04 21.23
CA HIS A 454 17.93 4.48 21.53
C HIS A 454 16.67 5.18 20.98
N HIS A 455 15.62 4.42 20.65
CA HIS A 455 14.46 4.92 19.91
C HIS A 455 13.56 5.90 20.70
N TYR A 456 13.79 6.02 22.01
CA TYR A 456 12.98 6.80 22.95
C TYR A 456 13.82 7.75 23.81
N ASP A 457 15.09 7.95 23.49
CA ASP A 457 15.99 8.80 24.29
C ASP A 457 15.47 10.24 24.37
N ASP A 458 14.91 10.74 23.25
CA ASP A 458 14.28 12.07 23.18
C ASP A 458 12.89 12.14 23.84
N MET A 459 12.36 11.04 24.38
CA MET A 459 11.01 10.99 24.97
C MET A 459 11.02 11.18 26.50
N ASP A 460 12.18 11.30 27.13
CA ASP A 460 12.26 11.57 28.57
C ASP A 460 11.67 12.95 28.90
N GLY A 461 10.66 12.98 29.78
CA GLY A 461 9.92 14.19 30.14
C GLY A 461 8.76 14.59 29.22
N HIS A 462 8.51 13.90 28.10
CA HIS A 462 7.33 14.13 27.27
C HIS A 462 6.07 13.47 27.86
N GLU A 463 4.88 14.07 27.68
CA GLU A 463 3.62 13.51 28.19
C GLU A 463 3.23 12.17 27.55
N MET A 464 3.91 11.73 26.48
CA MET A 464 3.58 10.50 25.73
C MET A 464 2.11 10.48 25.28
N ILE A 465 1.62 11.66 24.90
CA ILE A 465 0.32 11.93 24.28
C ILE A 465 0.58 12.70 22.98
N TRP A 466 -0.04 12.27 21.89
CA TRP A 466 0.15 12.89 20.58
C TRP A 466 -0.98 13.86 20.24
N ASN A 467 -0.61 14.92 19.52
CA ASN A 467 -1.57 15.90 19.04
C ASN A 467 -2.42 15.27 17.92
N VAL A 468 -3.70 15.05 18.20
CA VAL A 468 -4.67 14.44 17.28
C VAL A 468 -4.72 15.12 15.91
N ASN A 469 -4.48 16.43 15.83
CA ASN A 469 -4.52 17.19 14.57
C ASN A 469 -3.34 16.87 13.63
N LYS A 470 -2.32 16.15 14.12
CA LYS A 470 -1.19 15.67 13.32
C LYS A 470 -1.33 14.20 12.92
N LEU A 471 -2.40 13.54 13.33
CA LEU A 471 -2.64 12.12 13.10
C LEU A 471 -3.78 11.93 12.10
N ALA A 472 -3.69 10.88 11.30
CA ALA A 472 -4.81 10.34 10.56
C ALA A 472 -5.69 9.48 11.48
N ILE A 473 -6.90 9.14 11.04
CA ILE A 473 -7.88 8.34 11.78
C ILE A 473 -8.40 7.17 10.93
N LEU A 474 -8.56 6.00 11.54
CA LEU A 474 -9.18 4.81 10.94
C LEU A 474 -10.72 4.86 10.95
N ASP A 475 -11.31 5.86 10.28
CA ASP A 475 -12.77 5.91 10.05
C ASP A 475 -13.18 5.16 8.76
N ALA A 476 -14.48 5.12 8.43
CA ALA A 476 -14.98 4.37 7.27
C ALA A 476 -14.33 4.73 5.91
N GLY A 477 -13.81 5.96 5.73
CA GLY A 477 -13.19 6.43 4.49
C GLY A 477 -11.66 6.47 4.53
N TRP A 478 -11.02 5.97 5.59
CA TRP A 478 -9.57 6.07 5.78
C TRP A 478 -8.80 5.42 4.62
N TRP A 479 -9.25 4.26 4.14
CA TRP A 479 -8.59 3.51 3.09
C TRP A 479 -8.62 4.26 1.75
N GLU A 480 -9.72 4.94 1.45
CA GLU A 480 -9.85 5.75 0.24
C GLU A 480 -8.89 6.94 0.29
N ARG A 481 -8.71 7.56 1.45
CA ARG A 481 -7.80 8.71 1.61
C ARG A 481 -6.33 8.33 1.67
N HIS A 482 -6.00 7.21 2.31
CA HIS A 482 -4.63 6.85 2.68
C HIS A 482 -4.10 5.58 2.00
N GLY A 483 -4.94 4.82 1.29
CA GLY A 483 -4.54 3.55 0.68
C GLY A 483 -3.46 3.71 -0.39
N LEU A 484 -3.49 4.79 -1.19
CA LEU A 484 -2.49 5.01 -2.25
C LEU A 484 -1.06 5.09 -1.69
N PRO A 485 -0.73 5.99 -0.72
CA PRO A 485 0.60 6.00 -0.12
C PRO A 485 0.91 4.71 0.65
N ILE A 486 -0.10 4.01 1.19
CA ILE A 486 0.10 2.72 1.86
C ILE A 486 0.59 1.66 0.89
N ILE A 487 -0.10 1.44 -0.24
CA ILE A 487 0.25 0.36 -1.17
C ILE A 487 1.51 0.66 -1.97
N SER A 488 1.80 1.93 -2.24
CA SER A 488 2.92 2.35 -3.10
C SER A 488 4.18 2.75 -2.32
N GLY A 489 4.04 3.12 -1.05
CA GLY A 489 5.12 3.77 -0.29
C GLY A 489 5.39 5.21 -0.71
N LEU A 490 4.55 5.82 -1.55
CA LEU A 490 4.63 7.24 -1.89
C LEU A 490 4.52 8.10 -0.63
N ARG A 491 5.38 9.11 -0.51
CA ARG A 491 5.41 10.03 0.63
C ARG A 491 4.63 11.29 0.26
N ARG A 492 3.71 11.68 1.14
CA ARG A 492 2.89 12.89 1.05
C ARG A 492 3.38 14.00 1.94
#